data_AF-A0AAW0FN81-F1
#
_entry.id   AF-A0AAW0FN81-F1
#
_cell.length_a   1.000
_cell.length_b   1.000
_cell.length_c   1.000
_cell.angle_alpha   90.00
_cell.angle_beta   90.00
_cell.angle_gamma   90.00
#
_symmetry.space_group_name_H-M   'P 1'
#
loop_
_entity.id
_entity.type
_entity.pdbx_description
1 polymer ?
#
loop_
_entity_poly.entity_id
_entity_poly.type
_entity_poly.pdbx_seq_one_letter_code
_entity_poly.pdbx_strand_id
1 'polypeptide(L)'
;MTISIFRTIDNLEVNEIAQKLFKGVYSTITPPSSVCLIDSSAIDTIRPPDEFIDLEIKAVKLAKERKRKLYLEKLSKLEESVISNEKHNGHWKTTSLNLFLLIDMQLDYEIPINNDVFQILAKEASNDHPIVSRLALKGIHKLVNKLYVLQLYNYELKNMYDFSYIPKDLKIIKCSSESSLYLKLWQQEFKNLEHPDFFIDHKANNGWLFWDENMLAVTPKPCHELDLTPSDSHILKAFGNCVNKEWFINIVKLWIADNETTSAFQGTDVSVTASIVSLISNGYIENFTFEEFLKVIEEIYVSDDKGTHIVVCELLAGALIASKTVSHEIAIKRDAFIVKLLTKIFEEDLSPDNAVQLKMPQD
;
A
#
# COMPACT_ATOMS: atom_id res chain seq x y z
N MET A 1 11.49 21.81 17.19
CA MET A 1 12.26 23.08 17.07
C MET A 1 12.51 23.49 15.62
N THR A 2 12.79 22.57 14.68
CA THR A 2 13.04 22.91 13.26
C THR A 2 11.80 23.41 12.49
N ILE A 3 10.60 23.00 12.90
CA ILE A 3 9.38 23.22 12.10
C ILE A 3 8.72 24.59 12.33
N SER A 4 8.98 25.21 13.50
CA SER A 4 8.52 26.56 13.82
C SER A 4 9.21 27.64 12.97
N ILE A 5 10.39 27.35 12.41
CA ILE A 5 11.17 28.33 11.62
C ILE A 5 10.49 28.58 10.26
N PHE A 6 9.87 27.57 9.65
CA PHE A 6 9.19 27.68 8.35
C PHE A 6 8.03 28.68 8.33
N ARG A 7 7.46 29.00 9.50
CA ARG A 7 6.29 29.87 9.63
C ARG A 7 6.65 31.36 9.71
N THR A 8 7.92 31.70 9.89
CA THR A 8 8.36 33.05 10.29
C THR A 8 9.17 33.77 9.22
N ILE A 9 9.49 33.12 8.10
CA ILE A 9 10.37 33.68 7.06
C ILE A 9 9.63 33.74 5.73
N ASP A 10 9.24 34.94 5.31
CA ASP A 10 8.56 35.21 4.03
C ASP A 10 9.51 35.11 2.81
N ASN A 11 10.80 34.86 3.04
CA ASN A 11 11.76 34.69 1.96
C ASN A 11 11.57 33.32 1.28
N LEU A 12 11.20 33.36 0.00
CA LEU A 12 10.96 32.20 -0.84
C LEU A 12 12.17 31.25 -0.92
N GLU A 13 13.38 31.79 -1.12
CA GLU A 13 14.60 30.99 -1.27
C GLU A 13 14.91 30.20 0.01
N VAL A 14 14.75 30.85 1.17
CA VAL A 14 14.95 30.20 2.47
C VAL A 14 13.93 29.06 2.65
N ASN A 15 12.68 29.29 2.27
CA ASN A 15 11.63 28.27 2.38
C ASN A 15 11.92 27.07 1.46
N GLU A 16 12.31 27.32 0.21
CA GLU A 16 12.66 26.24 -0.74
C GLU A 16 13.87 25.43 -0.28
N ILE A 17 14.94 26.09 0.18
CA ILE A 17 16.13 25.39 0.69
C ILE A 17 15.76 24.57 1.91
N ALA A 18 15.02 25.16 2.85
CA ALA A 18 14.63 24.47 4.07
C ALA A 18 13.72 23.27 3.79
N GLN A 19 12.81 23.35 2.80
CA GLN A 19 12.02 22.21 2.35
C GLN A 19 12.87 21.12 1.70
N LYS A 20 13.84 21.48 0.86
CA LYS A 20 14.80 20.52 0.25
C LYS A 20 15.62 19.82 1.33
N LEU A 21 16.11 20.56 2.33
CA LEU A 21 16.84 20.00 3.46
C LEU A 21 15.96 19.05 4.28
N PHE A 22 14.74 19.47 4.61
CA PHE A 22 13.80 18.62 5.35
C PHE A 22 13.46 17.34 4.58
N LYS A 23 13.28 17.45 3.26
CA LYS A 23 13.10 16.30 2.37
C LYS A 23 14.28 15.34 2.42
N GLY A 24 15.50 15.85 2.37
CA GLY A 24 16.70 15.03 2.53
C GLY A 24 16.76 14.33 3.88
N VAL A 25 16.26 14.96 4.94
CA VAL A 25 16.25 14.37 6.28
C VAL A 25 15.27 13.20 6.35
N TYR A 26 13.98 13.40 6.03
CA TYR A 26 13.03 12.30 6.22
C TYR A 26 13.29 11.12 5.29
N SER A 27 13.74 11.34 4.05
CA SER A 27 13.96 10.24 3.09
C SER A 27 15.24 9.41 3.33
N THR A 28 16.07 9.76 4.32
CA THR A 28 17.38 9.10 4.55
C THR A 28 17.53 8.51 5.95
N ILE A 29 16.61 8.83 6.86
CA ILE A 29 16.66 8.28 8.22
C ILE A 29 16.10 6.87 8.18
N THR A 30 16.99 5.88 8.23
CA THR A 30 16.60 4.47 8.36
C THR A 30 17.43 3.83 9.48
N PRO A 31 16.81 3.13 10.44
CA PRO A 31 17.54 2.37 11.43
C PRO A 31 18.35 1.25 10.74
N PRO A 32 19.54 0.88 11.26
CA PRO A 32 20.25 -0.29 10.74
C PRO A 32 19.40 -1.55 10.95
N SER A 33 19.20 -2.37 9.90
CA SER A 33 18.38 -3.59 9.98
C SER A 33 18.85 -4.55 11.09
N SER A 34 17.90 -5.16 11.79
CA SER A 34 18.18 -6.27 12.71
C SER A 34 18.54 -7.59 12.01
N VAL A 35 18.20 -7.72 10.73
CA VAL A 35 18.41 -8.95 9.97
C VAL A 35 19.64 -8.83 9.09
N CYS A 36 20.53 -9.80 9.19
CA CYS A 36 21.64 -9.98 8.28
C CYS A 36 21.75 -11.46 7.92
N LEU A 37 21.37 -11.80 6.68
CA LEU A 37 21.51 -13.15 6.15
C LEU A 37 22.93 -13.30 5.61
N ILE A 38 23.79 -13.96 6.37
CA ILE A 38 25.16 -14.25 5.96
C ILE A 38 25.41 -15.75 6.03
N ASP A 39 26.11 -16.26 5.03
CA ASP A 39 26.66 -17.61 5.07
C ASP A 39 27.75 -17.69 6.15
N SER A 40 27.41 -18.35 7.26
CA SER A 40 28.31 -18.51 8.40
C SER A 40 29.55 -19.32 8.02
N SER A 41 29.43 -20.26 7.07
CA SER A 41 30.56 -21.08 6.63
C SER A 41 31.61 -20.25 5.90
N ALA A 42 31.19 -19.26 5.12
CA ALA A 42 32.08 -18.32 4.45
C ALA A 42 32.81 -17.42 5.46
N ILE A 43 32.13 -16.94 6.50
CA ILE A 43 32.77 -16.14 7.57
C ILE A 43 33.80 -16.96 8.34
N ASP A 44 33.48 -18.23 8.64
CA ASP A 44 34.38 -19.08 9.41
C ASP A 44 35.72 -19.35 8.69
N THR A 45 35.80 -19.17 7.36
CA THR A 45 37.07 -19.29 6.61
C THR A 45 38.12 -18.22 6.97
N ILE A 46 37.68 -17.04 7.42
CA ILE A 46 38.57 -15.94 7.82
C ILE A 46 38.71 -15.84 9.35
N ARG A 47 38.21 -16.82 10.08
CA ARG A 47 38.20 -16.82 11.54
C ARG A 47 39.62 -16.99 12.09
N PRO A 48 40.09 -16.07 12.96
CA PRO A 48 41.40 -16.19 13.56
C PRO A 48 41.45 -17.37 14.55
N PRO A 49 42.62 -18.01 14.74
CA PRO A 49 42.80 -19.11 15.69
C PRO A 49 42.94 -18.59 17.13
N ASP A 50 41.94 -17.87 17.62
CA ASP A 50 41.90 -17.29 18.97
C ASP A 50 40.75 -17.92 19.78
N GLU A 51 41.04 -18.39 21.00
CA GLU A 51 40.08 -19.03 21.90
C GLU A 51 39.01 -18.06 22.43
N PHE A 52 39.30 -16.75 22.47
CA PHE A 52 38.38 -15.73 23.00
C PHE A 52 37.56 -15.01 21.91
N ILE A 53 37.80 -15.30 20.63
CA ILE A 53 37.17 -14.57 19.51
C ILE A 53 35.63 -14.62 19.58
N ASP A 54 35.06 -15.75 20.02
CA ASP A 54 33.60 -15.89 20.15
C ASP A 54 33.01 -14.97 21.23
N LEU A 55 33.76 -14.73 22.31
CA LEU A 55 33.33 -13.82 23.37
C LEU A 55 33.38 -12.37 22.86
N GLU A 56 34.41 -12.00 22.11
CA GLU A 56 34.50 -10.68 21.50
C GLU A 56 33.39 -10.44 20.47
N ILE A 57 33.14 -11.41 19.58
CA ILE A 57 32.04 -11.34 18.60
C ILE A 57 30.70 -11.15 19.32
N LYS A 58 30.44 -11.93 20.38
CA LYS A 58 29.20 -11.79 21.17
C LYS A 58 29.12 -10.42 21.84
N ALA A 59 30.21 -9.91 22.41
CA ALA A 59 30.25 -8.60 23.05
C ALA A 59 29.96 -7.47 22.03
N VAL A 60 30.55 -7.53 20.84
CA VAL A 60 30.32 -6.55 19.76
C VAL A 60 28.87 -6.62 19.27
N LYS A 61 28.33 -7.82 19.02
CA LYS A 61 26.92 -8.00 18.64
C LYS A 61 25.98 -7.36 19.65
N LEU A 62 26.21 -7.61 20.94
CA LEU A 62 25.40 -7.06 22.02
C LEU A 62 25.53 -5.53 22.13
N ALA A 63 26.74 -4.98 21.96
CA ALA A 63 26.95 -3.53 21.95
C ALA A 63 26.25 -2.85 20.76
N LYS A 64 26.31 -3.44 19.56
CA LYS A 64 25.61 -2.95 18.36
C LYS A 64 24.10 -3.04 18.51
N GLU A 65 23.58 -4.12 19.07
CA GLU A 65 22.16 -4.30 19.39
C GLU A 65 21.66 -3.19 20.34
N ARG A 66 22.38 -2.94 21.44
CA ARG A 66 22.06 -1.85 22.38
C ARG A 66 22.04 -0.49 21.68
N LYS A 67 23.01 -0.23 20.79
CA LYS A 67 23.07 1.00 20.01
C LYS A 67 21.89 1.13 19.04
N ARG A 68 21.45 0.03 18.41
CA ARG A 68 20.24 0.02 17.56
C ARG A 68 19.00 0.37 18.38
N LYS A 69 18.80 -0.26 19.54
CA LYS A 69 17.66 0.05 20.43
C LYS A 69 17.60 1.52 20.83
N LEU A 70 18.75 2.11 21.17
CA LEU A 70 18.83 3.55 21.45
C LEU A 70 18.40 4.42 20.25
N TYR A 71 18.69 4.02 19.02
CA TYR A 71 18.24 4.74 17.83
C TYR A 71 16.74 4.62 17.62
N LEU A 72 16.16 3.44 17.78
CA LEU A 72 14.71 3.23 17.70
C LEU A 72 13.97 4.07 18.76
N GLU A 73 14.47 4.11 20.00
CA GLU A 73 13.91 4.97 21.05
C GLU A 73 13.94 6.46 20.69
N LYS A 74 15.01 6.93 20.02
CA LYS A 74 15.11 8.32 19.55
C LYS A 74 14.14 8.62 18.42
N LEU A 75 13.92 7.67 17.51
CA LEU A 75 12.93 7.81 16.44
C LEU A 75 11.52 7.86 16.99
N SER A 76 11.19 6.99 17.95
CA SER A 76 9.89 7.02 18.64
C SER A 76 9.65 8.37 19.35
N LYS A 77 10.65 8.92 20.05
CA LYS A 77 10.53 10.26 20.66
C LYS A 77 10.38 11.38 19.63
N LEU A 78 11.05 11.26 18.48
CA LEU A 78 10.90 12.21 17.38
C LEU A 78 9.47 12.16 16.83
N GLU A 79 8.94 10.96 16.60
CA GLU A 79 7.58 10.73 16.17
C GLU A 79 6.56 11.35 17.14
N GLU A 80 6.64 11.05 18.43
CA GLU A 80 5.78 11.62 19.47
C GLU A 80 5.83 13.16 19.46
N SER A 81 7.04 13.72 19.30
CA SER A 81 7.20 15.17 19.20
C SER A 81 6.54 15.75 17.95
N VAL A 82 6.58 15.05 16.81
CA VAL A 82 5.94 15.52 15.56
C VAL A 82 4.43 15.43 15.67
N ILE A 83 3.90 14.33 16.21
CA ILE A 83 2.48 14.14 16.52
C ILE A 83 1.96 15.27 17.42
N SER A 84 2.67 15.56 18.52
CA SER A 84 2.27 16.61 19.45
C SER A 84 2.27 18.00 18.80
N ASN A 85 3.21 18.27 17.89
CA ASN A 85 3.27 19.54 17.17
C ASN A 85 2.13 19.65 16.13
N GLU A 86 1.80 18.56 15.45
CA GLU A 86 0.74 18.56 14.44
C GLU A 86 -0.64 18.81 15.04
N LYS A 87 -0.90 18.33 16.27
CA LYS A 87 -2.15 18.59 17.00
C LYS A 87 -2.45 20.10 17.19
N HIS A 88 -1.42 20.96 17.17
CA HIS A 88 -1.55 22.42 17.29
C HIS A 88 -1.21 23.17 15.99
N ASN A 89 -0.92 22.45 14.92
CA ASN A 89 -0.59 23.03 13.63
C ASN A 89 -1.88 23.30 12.82
N GLY A 90 -1.86 24.37 12.05
CA GLY A 90 -2.98 24.74 11.16
C GLY A 90 -2.52 25.18 9.77
N HIS A 91 -1.23 25.04 9.45
CA HIS A 91 -0.70 25.46 8.17
C HIS A 91 -0.40 24.24 7.28
N TRP A 92 -1.06 24.16 6.13
CA TRP A 92 -1.02 23.01 5.23
C TRP A 92 0.39 22.58 4.83
N LYS A 93 1.32 23.53 4.58
CA LYS A 93 2.72 23.16 4.22
C LYS A 93 3.41 22.42 5.35
N THR A 94 3.18 22.87 6.58
CA THR A 94 3.77 22.25 7.76
C THR A 94 3.15 20.89 8.00
N THR A 95 1.83 20.78 7.82
CA THR A 95 1.10 19.51 7.88
C THR A 95 1.66 18.53 6.86
N SER A 96 1.82 18.93 5.59
CA SER A 96 2.40 18.07 4.55
C SER A 96 3.79 17.56 4.92
N LEU A 97 4.68 18.43 5.43
CA LEU A 97 6.02 18.02 5.85
C LEU A 97 5.98 17.06 7.05
N ASN A 98 5.12 17.32 8.02
CA ASN A 98 4.92 16.44 9.17
C ASN A 98 4.39 15.06 8.74
N LEU A 99 3.37 15.04 7.87
CA LEU A 99 2.82 13.81 7.31
C LEU A 99 3.88 13.02 6.55
N PHE A 100 4.71 13.65 5.73
CA PHE A 100 5.81 12.96 5.04
C PHE A 100 6.75 12.26 6.00
N LEU A 101 7.19 12.97 7.05
CA LEU A 101 8.09 12.41 8.05
C LEU A 101 7.43 11.27 8.85
N LEU A 102 6.18 11.46 9.30
CA LEU A 102 5.44 10.44 10.05
C LEU A 102 5.21 9.18 9.21
N ILE A 103 4.75 9.34 7.97
CA ILE A 103 4.54 8.22 7.06
C ILE A 103 5.86 7.49 6.87
N ASP A 104 6.94 8.17 6.50
CA ASP A 104 8.23 7.53 6.19
C ASP A 104 8.80 6.74 7.38
N MET A 105 8.80 7.32 8.59
CA MET A 105 9.20 6.59 9.81
C MET A 105 8.34 5.35 10.05
N GLN A 106 7.03 5.45 9.82
CA GLN A 106 6.07 4.37 10.03
C GLN A 106 6.11 3.29 8.94
N LEU A 107 6.85 3.48 7.83
CA LEU A 107 7.02 2.45 6.78
C LEU A 107 8.08 1.41 7.11
N ASP A 108 9.00 1.70 8.05
CA ASP A 108 10.00 0.73 8.46
C ASP A 108 9.33 -0.50 9.12
N TYR A 109 9.64 -1.71 8.65
CA TYR A 109 8.98 -2.94 9.13
C TYR A 109 9.29 -3.28 10.59
N GLU A 110 10.38 -2.78 11.17
CA GLU A 110 10.73 -2.99 12.58
C GLU A 110 10.01 -2.01 13.52
N ILE A 111 9.56 -0.87 13.01
CA ILE A 111 8.86 0.14 13.80
C ILE A 111 7.38 -0.27 13.92
N PRO A 112 6.84 -0.46 15.14
CA PRO A 112 5.44 -0.79 15.32
C PRO A 112 4.55 0.37 14.88
N ILE A 113 3.34 0.03 14.43
CA ILE A 113 2.41 1.05 13.97
C ILE A 113 1.88 1.88 15.15
N ASN A 114 1.76 3.19 14.94
CA ASN A 114 1.21 4.11 15.94
C ASN A 114 -0.23 4.53 15.60
N ASN A 115 -1.16 4.35 16.55
CA ASN A 115 -2.55 4.76 16.39
C ASN A 115 -2.71 6.26 16.11
N ASP A 116 -1.96 7.11 16.83
CA ASP A 116 -2.08 8.56 16.69
C ASP A 116 -1.73 9.02 15.26
N VAL A 117 -0.80 8.34 14.59
CA VAL A 117 -0.48 8.61 13.18
C VAL A 117 -1.66 8.25 12.28
N PHE A 118 -2.27 7.08 12.47
CA PHE A 118 -3.47 6.69 11.71
C PHE A 118 -4.63 7.67 11.91
N GLN A 119 -4.84 8.15 13.13
CA GLN A 119 -5.88 9.14 13.44
C GLN A 119 -5.61 10.49 12.77
N ILE A 120 -4.35 10.95 12.77
CA ILE A 120 -3.96 12.16 12.04
C ILE A 120 -4.20 11.97 10.53
N LEU A 121 -3.78 10.83 9.95
CA LEU A 121 -3.99 10.56 8.53
C LEU A 121 -5.49 10.50 8.17
N ALA A 122 -6.32 9.85 8.98
CA ALA A 122 -7.76 9.77 8.76
C ALA A 122 -8.43 11.15 8.75
N LYS A 123 -8.02 12.02 9.69
CA LYS A 123 -8.50 13.41 9.78
C LYS A 123 -8.04 14.24 8.59
N GLU A 124 -6.77 14.17 8.23
CA GLU A 124 -6.19 14.99 7.17
C GLU A 124 -6.56 14.49 5.76
N ALA A 125 -7.01 13.23 5.62
CA ALA A 125 -7.53 12.68 4.37
C ALA A 125 -8.81 13.39 3.89
N SER A 126 -9.63 13.93 4.81
CA SER A 126 -10.82 14.73 4.48
C SER A 126 -10.57 16.24 4.55
N ASN A 127 -9.31 16.69 4.51
CA ASN A 127 -8.95 18.11 4.53
C ASN A 127 -9.27 18.77 3.17
N ASP A 128 -9.72 20.02 3.20
CA ASP A 128 -10.03 20.81 1.99
C ASP A 128 -8.81 21.03 1.08
N HIS A 129 -7.59 20.93 1.62
CA HIS A 129 -6.37 21.12 0.84
C HIS A 129 -5.96 19.84 0.08
N PRO A 130 -6.02 19.81 -1.28
CA PRO A 130 -5.86 18.58 -2.06
C PRO A 130 -4.52 17.86 -1.82
N ILE A 131 -3.41 18.60 -1.70
CA ILE A 131 -2.08 18.01 -1.45
C ILE A 131 -2.03 17.27 -0.11
N VAL A 132 -2.66 17.81 0.94
CA VAL A 132 -2.65 17.22 2.27
C VAL A 132 -3.52 15.97 2.28
N SER A 133 -4.74 16.08 1.74
CA SER A 133 -5.68 14.96 1.60
C SER A 133 -5.05 13.78 0.85
N ARG A 134 -4.48 14.02 -0.35
CA ARG A 134 -3.86 12.95 -1.15
C ARG A 134 -2.64 12.34 -0.46
N LEU A 135 -1.83 13.14 0.23
CA LEU A 135 -0.71 12.62 0.99
C LEU A 135 -1.18 11.73 2.14
N ALA A 136 -2.22 12.15 2.86
CA ALA A 136 -2.79 11.38 3.96
C ALA A 136 -3.36 10.04 3.47
N LEU A 137 -4.13 10.03 2.38
CA LEU A 137 -4.67 8.83 1.74
C LEU A 137 -3.55 7.88 1.29
N LYS A 138 -2.52 8.42 0.63
CA LYS A 138 -1.33 7.64 0.27
C LYS A 138 -0.64 7.05 1.49
N GLY A 139 -0.58 7.79 2.60
CA GLY A 139 -0.09 7.31 3.89
C GLY A 139 -0.89 6.12 4.40
N ILE A 140 -2.22 6.25 4.46
CA ILE A 140 -3.14 5.17 4.88
C ILE A 140 -2.89 3.91 4.05
N HIS A 141 -2.92 4.02 2.72
CA HIS A 141 -2.68 2.88 1.83
C HIS A 141 -1.34 2.19 2.15
N LYS A 142 -0.25 2.97 2.27
CA LYS A 142 1.07 2.41 2.52
C LYS A 142 1.17 1.70 3.88
N LEU A 143 0.56 2.25 4.93
CA LEU A 143 0.56 1.63 6.26
C LEU A 143 -0.28 0.35 6.29
N VAL A 144 -1.44 0.34 5.61
CA VAL A 144 -2.25 -0.87 5.42
C VAL A 144 -1.47 -1.91 4.63
N ASN A 145 -0.77 -1.50 3.56
CA ASN A 145 0.06 -2.40 2.77
C ASN A 145 1.25 -2.94 3.58
N LYS A 146 1.85 -2.14 4.46
CA LYS A 146 2.89 -2.62 5.39
C LYS A 146 2.35 -3.77 6.27
N LEU A 147 1.16 -3.63 6.84
CA LEU A 147 0.53 -4.68 7.62
C LEU A 147 0.23 -5.92 6.77
N TYR A 148 -0.27 -5.71 5.55
CA TYR A 148 -0.48 -6.78 4.57
C TYR A 148 0.82 -7.53 4.27
N VAL A 149 1.94 -6.84 4.08
CA VAL A 149 3.24 -7.49 3.85
C VAL A 149 3.69 -8.23 5.12
N LEU A 150 3.60 -7.63 6.29
CA LEU A 150 4.02 -8.27 7.55
C LEU A 150 3.33 -9.62 7.78
N GLN A 151 2.02 -9.73 7.56
CA GLN A 151 1.31 -11.00 7.73
C GLN A 151 1.73 -12.09 6.72
N LEU A 152 2.11 -11.72 5.48
CA LEU A 152 2.54 -12.68 4.45
C LEU A 152 3.85 -13.35 4.84
N TYR A 153 4.68 -12.63 5.59
CA TYR A 153 5.97 -13.08 6.11
C TYR A 153 5.91 -13.50 7.58
N ASN A 154 4.71 -13.72 8.15
CA ASN A 154 4.49 -14.13 9.54
C ASN A 154 5.11 -13.19 10.58
N TYR A 155 5.22 -11.89 10.28
CA TYR A 155 5.90 -10.90 11.12
C TYR A 155 7.38 -11.21 11.40
N GLU A 156 7.97 -12.15 10.67
CA GLU A 156 9.39 -12.48 10.77
C GLU A 156 10.14 -11.76 9.66
N LEU A 157 10.82 -10.66 10.04
CA LEU A 157 11.58 -9.85 9.10
C LEU A 157 12.64 -10.67 8.33
N LYS A 158 13.16 -11.75 8.93
CA LYS A 158 14.09 -12.67 8.28
C LYS A 158 13.54 -13.23 6.97
N ASN A 159 12.26 -13.59 6.95
CA ASN A 159 11.60 -14.21 5.81
C ASN A 159 11.48 -13.24 4.62
N MET A 160 11.44 -11.92 4.88
CA MET A 160 11.41 -10.91 3.81
C MET A 160 12.71 -10.83 3.01
N TYR A 161 13.83 -11.25 3.61
CA TYR A 161 15.15 -11.22 2.97
C TYR A 161 15.60 -12.60 2.47
N ASP A 162 14.89 -13.67 2.85
CA ASP A 162 15.20 -15.03 2.43
C ASP A 162 14.58 -15.32 1.05
N PHE A 163 15.43 -15.43 0.03
CA PHE A 163 15.01 -15.75 -1.35
C PHE A 163 14.33 -17.11 -1.49
N SER A 164 14.48 -18.00 -0.52
CA SER A 164 13.84 -19.33 -0.51
C SER A 164 12.45 -19.30 0.12
N TYR A 165 12.10 -18.22 0.83
CA TYR A 165 10.80 -18.09 1.47
C TYR A 165 9.73 -17.76 0.43
N ILE A 166 8.62 -18.49 0.48
CA ILE A 166 7.47 -18.29 -0.42
C ILE A 166 6.34 -17.67 0.42
N PRO A 167 5.93 -16.43 0.11
CA PRO A 167 4.78 -15.78 0.74
C PRO A 167 3.49 -16.59 0.64
N LYS A 168 2.59 -16.41 1.61
CA LYS A 168 1.32 -17.16 1.70
C LYS A 168 0.40 -17.00 0.48
N ASP A 169 0.48 -15.87 -0.20
CA ASP A 169 -0.32 -15.53 -1.38
C ASP A 169 0.34 -15.96 -2.70
N LEU A 170 1.51 -16.61 -2.63
CA LEU A 170 2.24 -17.13 -3.77
C LEU A 170 2.37 -18.65 -3.72
N LYS A 171 2.47 -19.26 -4.89
CA LYS A 171 2.75 -20.68 -5.07
C LYS A 171 3.75 -20.88 -6.20
N ILE A 172 4.56 -21.93 -6.10
CA ILE A 172 5.45 -22.36 -7.16
C ILE A 172 4.68 -23.24 -8.15
N ILE A 173 4.72 -22.86 -9.41
CA ILE A 173 4.30 -23.67 -10.55
C ILE A 173 5.54 -24.28 -11.18
N LYS A 174 5.54 -25.60 -11.35
CA LYS A 174 6.60 -26.29 -12.07
C LYS A 174 6.42 -26.07 -13.57
N CYS A 175 7.45 -25.49 -14.18
CA CYS A 175 7.54 -25.27 -15.61
C CYS A 175 8.48 -26.35 -16.15
N SER A 176 7.93 -27.46 -16.65
CA SER A 176 8.75 -28.54 -17.20
C SER A 176 9.64 -28.03 -18.34
N SER A 177 10.86 -28.54 -18.44
CA SER A 177 11.78 -28.30 -19.55
C SER A 177 11.21 -28.75 -20.91
N GLU A 178 10.16 -29.58 -20.90
CA GLU A 178 9.34 -29.84 -22.08
C GLU A 178 8.38 -28.68 -22.32
N SER A 179 8.85 -27.68 -23.07
CA SER A 179 8.15 -26.43 -23.40
C SER A 179 6.69 -26.59 -23.87
N SER A 180 6.32 -27.76 -24.42
CA SER A 180 4.96 -28.06 -24.88
C SER A 180 3.94 -28.32 -23.76
N LEU A 181 4.38 -28.74 -22.57
CA LEU A 181 3.49 -29.08 -21.45
C LEU A 181 3.04 -27.83 -20.70
N TYR A 182 3.97 -26.90 -20.42
CA TYR A 182 3.60 -25.67 -19.74
C TYR A 182 2.71 -24.78 -20.61
N LEU A 183 3.01 -24.63 -21.92
CA LEU A 183 2.16 -23.83 -22.80
C LEU A 183 0.70 -24.33 -22.79
N LYS A 184 0.51 -25.66 -22.78
CA LYS A 184 -0.81 -26.27 -22.67
C LYS A 184 -1.45 -25.99 -21.32
N LEU A 185 -0.70 -26.11 -20.21
CA LEU A 185 -1.18 -25.77 -18.88
C LEU A 185 -1.64 -24.30 -18.83
N TRP A 186 -0.81 -23.38 -19.30
CA TRP A 186 -1.15 -21.95 -19.34
C TRP A 186 -2.36 -21.65 -20.23
N GLN A 187 -2.47 -22.28 -21.41
CA GLN A 187 -3.63 -22.11 -22.29
C GLN A 187 -4.93 -22.69 -21.71
N GLN A 188 -4.84 -23.81 -20.98
CA GLN A 188 -5.97 -24.40 -20.26
C GLN A 188 -6.40 -23.49 -19.13
N GLU A 189 -5.43 -23.04 -18.34
CA GLU A 189 -5.66 -22.17 -17.19
C GLU A 189 -6.21 -20.79 -17.59
N PHE A 190 -5.73 -20.21 -18.69
CA PHE A 190 -6.26 -18.95 -19.22
C PHE A 190 -7.76 -19.04 -19.59
N LYS A 191 -8.26 -20.23 -19.92
CA LYS A 191 -9.68 -20.48 -20.23
C LYS A 191 -10.49 -20.90 -19.00
N ASN A 192 -9.82 -21.15 -17.88
CA ASN A 192 -10.43 -21.64 -16.66
C ASN A 192 -10.95 -20.46 -15.82
N LEU A 193 -12.18 -20.03 -16.10
CA LEU A 193 -12.82 -18.90 -15.41
C LEU A 193 -13.54 -19.31 -14.12
N GLU A 194 -13.93 -20.58 -13.99
CA GLU A 194 -14.75 -21.05 -12.87
C GLU A 194 -13.91 -21.46 -11.66
N HIS A 195 -12.79 -22.17 -11.89
CA HIS A 195 -11.95 -22.73 -10.83
C HIS A 195 -10.46 -22.56 -11.14
N PRO A 196 -9.97 -21.32 -11.26
CA PRO A 196 -8.56 -21.07 -11.54
C PRO A 196 -7.67 -21.71 -10.47
N ASP A 197 -6.64 -22.40 -10.91
CA ASP A 197 -5.54 -22.93 -10.12
C ASP A 197 -4.52 -21.85 -9.73
N PHE A 198 -4.31 -20.81 -10.55
CA PHE A 198 -3.41 -19.71 -10.22
C PHE A 198 -3.67 -18.44 -11.05
N PHE A 199 -3.17 -17.31 -10.56
CA PHE A 199 -3.20 -16.03 -11.27
C PHE A 199 -1.79 -15.48 -11.52
N ILE A 200 -1.69 -14.61 -12.53
CA ILE A 200 -0.47 -13.85 -12.85
C ILE A 200 -0.84 -12.37 -12.86
N ASP A 201 -0.63 -11.69 -11.73
CA ASP A 201 -1.05 -10.29 -11.57
C ASP A 201 -0.01 -9.26 -12.05
N HIS A 202 1.24 -9.69 -12.22
CA HIS A 202 2.32 -8.86 -12.71
C HIS A 202 2.65 -9.21 -14.16
N LYS A 203 3.68 -8.56 -14.70
CA LYS A 203 4.11 -8.79 -16.09
C LYS A 203 4.38 -10.29 -16.30
N ALA A 204 3.63 -10.90 -17.23
CA ALA A 204 3.85 -12.27 -17.67
C ALA A 204 5.17 -12.35 -18.45
N ASN A 205 6.29 -12.37 -17.74
CA ASN A 205 7.64 -12.41 -18.32
C ASN A 205 8.18 -13.83 -18.45
N ASN A 206 7.71 -14.76 -17.60
CA ASN A 206 8.18 -16.13 -17.61
C ASN A 206 7.56 -16.92 -18.77
N GLY A 207 8.44 -17.27 -19.71
CA GLY A 207 8.19 -18.14 -20.85
C GLY A 207 7.50 -17.60 -22.10
N TRP A 208 7.53 -16.29 -22.28
CA TRP A 208 7.45 -15.76 -23.64
C TRP A 208 8.68 -16.18 -24.50
N LEU A 209 9.88 -16.17 -23.89
CA LEU A 209 11.15 -16.50 -24.56
C LEU A 209 11.79 -17.78 -24.00
N PHE A 210 11.90 -17.90 -22.68
CA PHE A 210 12.49 -19.05 -22.00
C PHE A 210 11.68 -19.42 -20.76
N TRP A 211 11.51 -20.72 -20.53
CA TRP A 211 10.89 -21.26 -19.32
C TRP A 211 12.00 -21.58 -18.32
N ASP A 212 11.98 -20.93 -17.15
CA ASP A 212 12.75 -21.40 -15.99
C ASP A 212 12.09 -22.69 -15.45
N GLU A 213 12.75 -23.46 -14.59
CA GLU A 213 12.17 -24.71 -14.03
C GLU A 213 10.93 -24.44 -13.15
N ASN A 214 10.87 -23.26 -12.55
CA ASN A 214 9.83 -22.86 -11.62
C ASN A 214 9.35 -21.44 -11.90
N MET A 215 8.05 -21.20 -11.76
CA MET A 215 7.44 -19.87 -11.81
C MET A 215 6.67 -19.59 -10.53
N LEU A 216 6.86 -18.41 -9.96
CA LEU A 216 5.99 -17.91 -8.89
C LEU A 216 4.70 -17.37 -9.48
N ALA A 217 3.57 -17.88 -9.00
CA ALA A 217 2.23 -17.45 -9.37
C ALA A 217 1.42 -17.12 -8.12
N VAL A 218 0.38 -16.29 -8.28
CA VAL A 218 -0.53 -15.93 -7.19
C VAL A 218 -1.49 -17.08 -6.92
N THR A 219 -1.73 -17.36 -5.65
CA THR A 219 -2.67 -18.42 -5.25
C THR A 219 -4.12 -18.02 -5.57
N PRO A 220 -4.98 -18.97 -5.94
CA PRO A 220 -6.37 -18.67 -6.27
C PRO A 220 -7.21 -18.39 -5.02
N LYS A 221 -6.74 -18.85 -3.85
CA LYS A 221 -7.35 -18.56 -2.56
C LYS A 221 -6.96 -17.13 -2.16
N PRO A 222 -7.93 -16.20 -1.97
CA PRO A 222 -7.62 -14.86 -1.52
C PRO A 222 -7.13 -14.87 -0.07
N CYS A 223 -6.13 -14.04 0.22
CA CYS A 223 -5.63 -13.75 1.57
C CYS A 223 -6.57 -12.76 2.26
N HIS A 224 -7.81 -13.20 2.46
CA HIS A 224 -8.93 -12.40 2.96
C HIS A 224 -9.09 -12.44 4.49
N GLU A 225 -8.20 -13.15 5.19
CA GLU A 225 -8.10 -13.16 6.64
C GLU A 225 -6.78 -12.49 6.99
N LEU A 226 -6.82 -11.18 7.26
CA LEU A 226 -5.65 -10.43 7.70
C LEU A 226 -5.22 -10.95 9.09
N ASP A 227 -4.20 -11.81 9.12
CA ASP A 227 -3.63 -12.42 10.33
C ASP A 227 -2.71 -11.44 11.04
N LEU A 228 -3.31 -10.40 11.61
CA LEU A 228 -2.62 -9.30 12.27
C LEU A 228 -2.40 -9.58 13.74
N THR A 229 -1.34 -8.99 14.31
CA THR A 229 -1.16 -8.99 15.75
C THR A 229 -2.35 -8.29 16.45
N PRO A 230 -2.67 -8.63 17.72
CA PRO A 230 -3.76 -7.97 18.45
C PRO A 230 -3.59 -6.44 18.54
N SER A 231 -2.34 -5.96 18.60
CA SER A 231 -2.02 -4.54 18.63
C SER A 231 -2.37 -3.86 17.30
N ASP A 232 -1.91 -4.42 16.18
CA ASP A 232 -2.18 -3.86 14.85
C ASP A 232 -3.67 -3.93 14.50
N SER A 233 -4.33 -5.03 14.86
CA SER A 233 -5.76 -5.22 14.69
C SER A 233 -6.56 -4.16 15.44
N HIS A 234 -6.18 -3.84 16.69
CA HIS A 234 -6.82 -2.78 17.47
C HIS A 234 -6.64 -1.40 16.82
N ILE A 235 -5.46 -1.10 16.28
CA ILE A 235 -5.18 0.17 15.59
C ILE A 235 -6.02 0.31 14.33
N LEU A 236 -6.11 -0.75 13.50
CA LEU A 236 -6.94 -0.71 12.29
C LEU A 236 -8.42 -0.55 12.60
N LYS A 237 -8.92 -1.17 13.67
CA LYS A 237 -10.31 -0.95 14.12
C LYS A 237 -10.54 0.49 14.56
N ALA A 238 -9.59 1.07 15.30
CA ALA A 238 -9.66 2.47 15.70
C ALA A 238 -9.64 3.42 14.48
N PHE A 239 -8.89 3.09 13.42
CA PHE A 239 -8.95 3.79 12.14
C PHE A 239 -10.31 3.61 11.45
N GLY A 240 -10.82 2.38 11.39
CA GLY A 240 -12.08 2.07 10.71
C GLY A 240 -13.30 2.78 11.32
N ASN A 241 -13.26 3.10 12.62
CA ASN A 241 -14.29 3.93 13.26
C ASN A 241 -14.41 5.34 12.67
N CYS A 242 -13.33 5.86 12.07
CA CYS A 242 -13.31 7.17 11.42
C CYS A 242 -13.82 7.11 9.97
N VAL A 243 -13.90 5.92 9.38
CA VAL A 243 -14.30 5.73 7.98
C VAL A 243 -15.80 5.45 7.93
N ASN A 244 -16.54 6.36 7.32
CA ASN A 244 -17.97 6.23 7.05
C ASN A 244 -18.28 6.67 5.60
N LYS A 245 -19.52 6.50 5.15
CA LYS A 245 -19.95 6.88 3.79
C LYS A 245 -19.65 8.35 3.46
N GLU A 246 -19.91 9.27 4.40
CA GLU A 246 -19.70 10.71 4.20
C GLU A 246 -18.22 11.06 4.03
N TRP A 247 -17.36 10.49 4.88
CA TRP A 247 -15.91 10.63 4.78
C TRP A 247 -15.40 10.21 3.40
N PHE A 248 -15.86 9.05 2.92
CA PHE A 248 -15.43 8.53 1.61
C PHE A 248 -15.98 9.38 0.44
N ILE A 249 -17.25 9.80 0.49
CA ILE A 249 -17.83 10.69 -0.52
C ILE A 249 -17.05 12.00 -0.63
N ASN A 250 -16.67 12.60 0.48
CA ASN A 250 -15.93 13.87 0.47
C ASN A 250 -14.58 13.73 -0.22
N ILE A 251 -13.87 12.61 -0.01
CA ILE A 251 -12.63 12.29 -0.71
C ILE A 251 -12.87 12.11 -2.22
N VAL A 252 -13.90 11.34 -2.59
CA VAL A 252 -14.21 11.08 -4.01
C VAL A 252 -14.59 12.38 -4.74
N LYS A 253 -15.31 13.30 -4.09
CA LYS A 253 -15.60 14.63 -4.66
C LYS A 253 -14.33 15.45 -4.92
N LEU A 254 -13.34 15.37 -4.02
CA LEU A 254 -12.04 16.00 -4.24
C LEU A 254 -11.30 15.37 -5.44
N TRP A 255 -11.37 14.05 -5.60
CA TRP A 255 -10.78 13.37 -6.76
C TRP A 255 -11.43 13.78 -8.08
N ILE A 256 -12.76 13.94 -8.10
CA ILE A 256 -13.49 14.43 -9.27
C ILE A 256 -13.04 15.85 -9.62
N ALA A 257 -13.01 16.75 -8.64
CA ALA A 257 -12.58 18.14 -8.84
C ALA A 257 -11.12 18.24 -9.35
N ASP A 258 -10.22 17.41 -8.83
CA ASP A 258 -8.84 17.32 -9.32
C ASP A 258 -8.79 16.80 -10.78
N ASN A 259 -9.68 15.87 -11.15
CA ASN A 259 -9.76 15.30 -12.50
C ASN A 259 -10.40 16.23 -13.53
N GLU A 260 -11.25 17.18 -13.15
CA GLU A 260 -11.75 18.24 -14.04
C GLU A 260 -10.58 19.02 -14.68
N THR A 261 -9.48 19.19 -13.93
CA THR A 261 -8.29 19.92 -14.41
C THR A 261 -7.25 19.02 -15.07
N THR A 262 -7.06 17.80 -14.58
CA THR A 262 -5.97 16.91 -15.02
C THR A 262 -6.40 15.88 -16.05
N SER A 263 -7.67 15.44 -16.04
CA SER A 263 -8.22 14.41 -16.93
C SER A 263 -7.34 13.15 -17.01
N ALA A 264 -6.77 12.71 -15.88
CA ALA A 264 -5.72 11.70 -15.87
C ALA A 264 -5.99 10.64 -14.80
N PHE A 265 -5.93 9.37 -15.21
CA PHE A 265 -6.05 8.21 -14.31
C PHE A 265 -4.91 8.14 -13.29
N GLN A 266 -5.26 7.94 -12.02
CA GLN A 266 -4.36 8.02 -10.88
C GLN A 266 -4.25 6.68 -10.16
N GLY A 267 -3.14 5.96 -10.38
CA GLY A 267 -2.90 4.68 -9.70
C GLY A 267 -2.84 4.76 -8.16
N THR A 268 -2.62 5.95 -7.59
CA THR A 268 -2.66 6.15 -6.13
C THR A 268 -4.09 5.99 -5.60
N ASP A 269 -5.08 6.55 -6.30
CA ASP A 269 -6.49 6.55 -5.87
C ASP A 269 -7.08 5.14 -5.99
N VAL A 270 -6.67 4.40 -7.03
CA VAL A 270 -6.89 2.95 -7.18
C VAL A 270 -6.36 2.17 -5.99
N SER A 271 -5.10 2.44 -5.59
CA SER A 271 -4.42 1.72 -4.50
C SER A 271 -5.08 1.99 -3.14
N VAL A 272 -5.49 3.24 -2.89
CA VAL A 272 -6.24 3.64 -1.71
C VAL A 272 -7.60 2.93 -1.67
N THR A 273 -8.30 2.91 -2.79
CA THR A 273 -9.60 2.20 -2.90
C THR A 273 -9.44 0.72 -2.61
N ALA A 274 -8.43 0.07 -3.17
CA ALA A 274 -8.14 -1.34 -2.90
C ALA A 274 -7.90 -1.60 -1.39
N SER A 275 -7.16 -0.72 -0.71
CA SER A 275 -6.96 -0.82 0.75
C SER A 275 -8.26 -0.67 1.53
N ILE A 276 -9.11 0.30 1.19
CA ILE A 276 -10.41 0.50 1.88
C ILE A 276 -11.31 -0.73 1.68
N VAL A 277 -11.46 -1.21 0.44
CA VAL A 277 -12.27 -2.40 0.13
C VAL A 277 -11.74 -3.64 0.86
N SER A 278 -10.42 -3.81 0.94
CA SER A 278 -9.78 -4.88 1.71
C SER A 278 -10.15 -4.81 3.20
N LEU A 279 -10.09 -3.61 3.80
CA LEU A 279 -10.44 -3.40 5.21
C LEU A 279 -11.93 -3.62 5.48
N ILE A 280 -12.82 -3.21 4.57
CA ILE A 280 -14.26 -3.52 4.64
C ILE A 280 -14.46 -5.04 4.65
N SER A 281 -13.84 -5.76 3.70
CA SER A 281 -14.00 -7.22 3.60
C SER A 281 -13.50 -7.97 4.82
N ASN A 282 -12.49 -7.43 5.51
CA ASN A 282 -11.91 -8.04 6.70
C ASN A 282 -12.61 -7.60 8.00
N GLY A 283 -13.66 -6.77 7.92
CA GLY A 283 -14.41 -6.31 9.09
C GLY A 283 -13.66 -5.30 9.96
N TYR A 284 -12.65 -4.60 9.42
CA TYR A 284 -11.97 -3.52 10.13
C TYR A 284 -12.72 -2.19 10.03
N ILE A 285 -13.57 -2.03 9.02
CA ILE A 285 -14.44 -0.86 8.83
C ILE A 285 -15.89 -1.34 9.00
N GLU A 286 -16.51 -0.98 10.12
CA GLU A 286 -17.89 -1.39 10.44
C GLU A 286 -18.93 -0.35 9.98
N ASN A 287 -18.55 0.93 9.94
CA ASN A 287 -19.46 2.05 9.64
C ASN A 287 -19.58 2.39 8.14
N PHE A 288 -19.01 1.56 7.28
CA PHE A 288 -19.07 1.73 5.83
C PHE A 288 -19.05 0.36 5.15
N THR A 289 -20.18 -0.10 4.64
CA THR A 289 -20.29 -1.45 4.05
C THR A 289 -19.89 -1.47 2.57
N PHE A 290 -19.65 -2.67 2.03
CA PHE A 290 -19.34 -2.81 0.61
C PHE A 290 -20.51 -2.36 -0.29
N GLU A 291 -21.75 -2.58 0.13
CA GLU A 291 -22.93 -2.09 -0.58
C GLU A 291 -23.01 -0.57 -0.57
N GLU A 292 -22.59 0.09 0.53
CA GLU A 292 -22.50 1.54 0.57
C GLU A 292 -21.41 2.06 -0.37
N PHE A 293 -20.27 1.38 -0.45
CA PHE A 293 -19.24 1.68 -1.44
C PHE A 293 -19.78 1.62 -2.88
N LEU A 294 -20.53 0.56 -3.23
CA LEU A 294 -21.16 0.46 -4.55
C LEU A 294 -22.19 1.57 -4.80
N LYS A 295 -22.98 1.94 -3.78
CA LYS A 295 -23.92 3.07 -3.87
C LYS A 295 -23.22 4.40 -4.08
N VAL A 296 -22.04 4.61 -3.49
CA VAL A 296 -21.23 5.81 -3.74
C VAL A 296 -20.84 5.89 -5.21
N ILE A 297 -20.45 4.77 -5.83
CA ILE A 297 -20.13 4.73 -7.27
C ILE A 297 -21.36 5.10 -8.13
N GLU A 298 -22.55 4.58 -7.80
CA GLU A 298 -23.79 4.96 -8.50
C GLU A 298 -24.14 6.45 -8.30
N GLU A 299 -23.92 6.98 -7.10
CA GLU A 299 -24.27 8.36 -6.73
C GLU A 299 -23.40 9.41 -7.44
N ILE A 300 -22.12 9.11 -7.66
CA ILE A 300 -21.19 10.04 -8.32
C ILE A 300 -21.20 9.93 -9.85
N TYR A 301 -21.68 8.82 -10.41
CA TYR A 301 -21.60 8.59 -11.84
C TYR A 301 -22.55 9.52 -12.60
N VAL A 302 -22.00 10.35 -13.48
CA VAL A 302 -22.76 11.23 -14.37
C VAL A 302 -22.37 10.91 -15.80
N SER A 303 -23.34 10.51 -16.62
CA SER A 303 -23.10 9.95 -17.96
C SER A 303 -22.33 10.89 -18.90
N ASP A 304 -22.56 12.20 -18.79
CA ASP A 304 -21.93 13.25 -19.61
C ASP A 304 -20.63 13.83 -19.00
N ASP A 305 -20.28 13.50 -17.75
CA ASP A 305 -19.10 14.10 -17.12
C ASP A 305 -17.86 13.20 -17.16
N LYS A 306 -16.89 13.58 -17.98
CA LYS A 306 -15.59 12.88 -18.12
C LYS A 306 -14.86 12.70 -16.78
N GLY A 307 -14.93 13.67 -15.87
CA GLY A 307 -14.25 13.60 -14.57
C GLY A 307 -14.76 12.44 -13.73
N THR A 308 -16.08 12.30 -13.64
CA THR A 308 -16.72 11.18 -12.94
C THR A 308 -16.42 9.83 -13.58
N HIS A 309 -16.37 9.73 -14.92
CA HIS A 309 -15.99 8.47 -15.60
C HIS A 309 -14.59 8.00 -15.21
N ILE A 310 -13.60 8.90 -15.15
CA ILE A 310 -12.23 8.54 -14.75
C ILE A 310 -12.22 8.02 -13.30
N VAL A 311 -12.84 8.75 -12.38
CA VAL A 311 -12.86 8.38 -10.96
C VAL A 311 -13.63 7.08 -10.74
N VAL A 312 -14.75 6.87 -11.42
CA VAL A 312 -15.49 5.60 -11.38
C VAL A 312 -14.61 4.46 -11.88
N CYS A 313 -13.89 4.63 -12.99
CA CYS A 313 -12.93 3.64 -13.48
C CYS A 313 -11.84 3.34 -12.43
N GLU A 314 -11.31 4.35 -11.75
CA GLU A 314 -10.32 4.18 -10.67
C GLU A 314 -10.89 3.38 -9.48
N LEU A 315 -12.12 3.68 -9.08
CA LEU A 315 -12.81 2.98 -8.00
C LEU A 315 -13.07 1.51 -8.34
N LEU A 316 -13.54 1.23 -9.55
CA LEU A 316 -13.77 -0.12 -10.04
C LEU A 316 -12.45 -0.90 -10.16
N ALA A 317 -11.39 -0.27 -10.68
CA ALA A 317 -10.06 -0.87 -10.74
C ALA A 317 -9.54 -1.20 -9.34
N GLY A 318 -9.76 -0.33 -8.35
CA GLY A 318 -9.38 -0.57 -6.96
C GLY A 318 -10.12 -1.77 -6.36
N ALA A 319 -11.42 -1.87 -6.59
CA ALA A 319 -12.23 -3.01 -6.16
C ALA A 319 -11.84 -4.34 -6.84
N LEU A 320 -11.37 -4.28 -8.10
CA LEU A 320 -10.82 -5.44 -8.81
C LEU A 320 -9.44 -5.83 -8.27
N ILE A 321 -8.55 -4.89 -8.00
CA ILE A 321 -7.24 -5.17 -7.38
C ILE A 321 -7.41 -5.78 -5.98
N ALA A 322 -8.43 -5.36 -5.23
CA ALA A 322 -8.76 -5.94 -3.93
C ALA A 322 -9.20 -7.41 -3.99
N SER A 323 -9.41 -8.02 -5.17
CA SER A 323 -9.75 -9.46 -5.31
C SER A 323 -8.84 -10.38 -4.50
N LYS A 324 -7.57 -10.00 -4.35
CA LYS A 324 -6.58 -10.81 -3.63
C LYS A 324 -6.85 -10.91 -2.12
N THR A 325 -7.62 -9.98 -1.58
CA THR A 325 -7.79 -9.79 -0.12
C THR A 325 -9.26 -9.72 0.30
N VAL A 326 -10.20 -9.89 -0.62
CA VAL A 326 -11.65 -9.87 -0.33
C VAL A 326 -12.26 -11.27 -0.28
N SER A 327 -13.37 -11.39 0.44
CA SER A 327 -14.15 -12.62 0.50
C SER A 327 -14.85 -12.91 -0.84
N HIS A 328 -15.19 -14.18 -1.06
CA HIS A 328 -15.91 -14.61 -2.25
C HIS A 328 -17.28 -13.91 -2.41
N GLU A 329 -17.97 -13.64 -1.30
CA GLU A 329 -19.25 -12.92 -1.32
C GLU A 329 -19.11 -11.50 -1.88
N ILE A 330 -18.08 -10.76 -1.45
CA ILE A 330 -17.79 -9.41 -1.94
C ILE A 330 -17.39 -9.46 -3.42
N ALA A 331 -16.60 -10.45 -3.83
CA ALA A 331 -16.24 -10.64 -5.24
C ALA A 331 -17.49 -10.83 -6.13
N ILE A 332 -18.44 -11.67 -5.73
CA ILE A 332 -19.70 -11.88 -6.47
C ILE A 332 -20.50 -10.57 -6.57
N LYS A 333 -20.66 -9.84 -5.46
CA LYS A 333 -21.41 -8.57 -5.45
C LYS A 333 -20.74 -7.54 -6.35
N ARG A 334 -19.41 -7.46 -6.30
CA ARG A 334 -18.61 -6.58 -7.16
C ARG A 334 -18.83 -6.92 -8.63
N ASP A 335 -18.69 -8.18 -9.01
CA ASP A 335 -18.76 -8.59 -10.41
C ASP A 335 -20.17 -8.36 -10.98
N ALA A 336 -21.21 -8.69 -10.21
CA ALA A 336 -22.59 -8.40 -10.60
C ALA A 336 -22.83 -6.90 -10.81
N PHE A 337 -22.27 -6.06 -9.93
CA PHE A 337 -22.35 -4.61 -10.05
C PHE A 337 -21.59 -4.06 -11.26
N ILE A 338 -20.34 -4.48 -11.44
CA ILE A 338 -19.48 -4.06 -12.55
C ILE A 338 -20.13 -4.43 -13.89
N VAL A 339 -20.62 -5.66 -14.02
CA VAL A 339 -21.31 -6.11 -15.25
C VAL A 339 -22.51 -5.21 -15.52
N LYS A 340 -23.39 -5.00 -14.53
CA LYS A 340 -24.58 -4.13 -14.69
C LYS A 340 -24.20 -2.71 -15.11
N LEU A 341 -23.20 -2.12 -14.45
CA LEU A 341 -22.77 -0.74 -14.73
C LEU A 341 -22.13 -0.63 -16.11
N LEU A 342 -21.21 -1.53 -16.47
CA LEU A 342 -20.56 -1.53 -17.77
C LEU A 342 -21.56 -1.78 -18.90
N THR A 343 -22.52 -2.70 -18.74
CA THR A 343 -23.58 -2.92 -19.74
C THR A 343 -24.35 -1.63 -20.00
N LYS A 344 -24.78 -0.92 -18.94
CA LYS A 344 -25.43 0.38 -19.08
C LYS A 344 -24.55 1.39 -19.82
N ILE A 345 -23.27 1.48 -19.46
CA ILE A 345 -22.33 2.42 -20.08
C ILE A 345 -22.17 2.12 -21.58
N PHE A 346 -21.98 0.87 -21.96
CA PHE A 346 -21.77 0.47 -23.35
C PHE A 346 -23.03 0.59 -24.21
N GLU A 347 -24.22 0.39 -23.64
CA GLU A 347 -25.49 0.42 -24.37
C GLU A 347 -26.10 1.83 -24.47
N GLU A 348 -25.97 2.65 -23.42
CA GLU A 348 -26.74 3.90 -23.28
C GLU A 348 -25.86 5.15 -23.18
N ASP A 349 -24.73 5.07 -22.49
CA ASP A 349 -23.95 6.26 -22.08
C ASP A 349 -22.66 6.46 -22.89
N LEU A 350 -22.43 5.68 -23.97
CA LEU A 350 -21.20 5.79 -24.77
C LEU A 350 -21.18 7.08 -25.60
N SER A 351 -20.20 7.94 -25.35
CA SER A 351 -19.94 9.19 -26.07
C SER A 351 -18.54 9.16 -26.70
N PRO A 352 -18.25 10.01 -27.71
CA PRO A 352 -16.91 10.09 -28.28
C PRO A 352 -15.82 10.39 -27.24
N ASP A 353 -16.15 11.13 -26.18
CA ASP A 353 -15.20 11.55 -25.15
C ASP A 353 -14.88 10.45 -24.12
N ASN A 354 -15.84 9.57 -23.81
CA ASN A 354 -15.59 8.40 -22.95
C ASN A 354 -15.06 7.19 -23.74
N ALA A 355 -15.33 7.10 -25.05
CA ALA A 355 -14.80 6.07 -25.92
C ALA A 355 -13.26 6.17 -26.10
N VAL A 356 -12.66 7.35 -25.91
CA VAL A 356 -11.20 7.52 -25.95
C VAL A 356 -10.49 6.78 -24.83
N GLN A 357 -11.14 6.58 -23.66
CA GLN A 357 -10.58 5.78 -22.56
C GLN A 357 -10.51 4.28 -22.89
N LEU A 358 -11.26 3.81 -23.89
CA LEU A 358 -11.20 2.44 -24.41
C LEU A 358 -10.17 2.25 -25.52
N LYS A 359 -9.61 3.34 -26.07
CA LYS A 359 -8.51 3.26 -27.03
C LYS A 359 -7.23 3.01 -26.27
N MET A 360 -6.80 1.74 -26.24
CA MET A 360 -5.43 1.42 -25.85
C MET A 360 -4.44 2.28 -26.66
N PRO A 361 -3.33 2.75 -26.07
CA PRO A 361 -2.26 3.34 -26.83
C PRO A 361 -1.85 2.34 -27.91
N GLN A 362 -2.01 2.73 -29.17
CA GLN A 362 -1.38 2.00 -30.26
C GLN A 362 0.09 2.38 -30.25
N ASP A 363 0.87 1.65 -29.46
CA ASP A 363 2.33 1.55 -29.60
C ASP A 363 2.70 0.10 -29.95
#